data_AF-A0A845Y1T3-F1
#
_entry.id   AF-A0A845Y1T3-F1
#
_cell.length_a   1.000
_cell.length_b   1.000
_cell.length_c   1.000
_cell.angle_alpha   90.00
_cell.angle_beta   90.00
_cell.angle_gamma   90.00
#
_symmetry.space_group_name_H-M   'P 1'
#
loop_
_entity.id
_entity.type
_entity.pdbx_description
1 polymer ?
#
loop_
_entity_poly.entity_id
_entity_poly.type
_entity_poly.pdbx_seq_one_letter_code
_entity_poly.pdbx_strand_id
1 'polypeptide(L)'
;MKVFSIIHHKLPAVDRVFLNKLQIIDWLAIIHNLLSSDESREFTFAQAVLAILRYQLFLFLVRKYPQMRMVPSQEIDAVLHAHIATAQNYQEECQYLFDASLVHSPGLGTRGEADRQEWLLAFAQTRKLFEHNFGQGTMGYSVAACCEVLRVPT
;
A
#
# COMPACT_ATOMS: atom_id res chain seq x y z
N MET A 1 -12.47 -1.98 12.73
CA MET A 1 -11.57 -0.80 12.79
C MET A 1 -12.15 0.33 11.94
N LYS A 2 -12.70 1.40 12.54
CA LYS A 2 -13.24 2.56 11.80
C LYS A 2 -12.12 3.55 11.47
N VAL A 3 -11.24 3.17 10.55
CA VAL A 3 -10.06 3.96 10.13
C VAL A 3 -10.46 5.30 9.49
N PHE A 4 -11.62 5.35 8.86
CA PHE A 4 -12.00 6.45 7.98
C PHE A 4 -12.93 7.50 8.62
N SER A 5 -13.27 7.36 9.90
CA SER A 5 -14.28 8.22 10.56
C SER A 5 -13.89 9.72 10.60
N ILE A 6 -12.61 10.05 10.40
CA ILE A 6 -12.13 11.45 10.43
C ILE A 6 -12.11 12.07 9.02
N ILE A 7 -12.14 11.26 7.95
CA ILE A 7 -11.95 11.73 6.56
C ILE A 7 -13.27 11.72 5.75
N HIS A 8 -14.30 11.00 6.21
CA HIS A 8 -15.51 10.75 5.43
C HIS A 8 -16.33 12.00 5.03
N HIS A 9 -16.33 13.07 5.83
CA HIS A 9 -17.26 14.20 5.61
C HIS A 9 -16.77 15.21 4.55
N LYS A 10 -15.52 15.12 4.09
CA LYS A 10 -14.96 16.04 3.07
C LYS A 10 -14.45 15.35 1.79
N LEU A 11 -14.46 14.02 1.74
CA LEU A 11 -14.03 13.30 0.54
C LEU A 11 -15.11 13.33 -0.56
N PRO A 12 -14.74 13.50 -1.84
CA PRO A 12 -15.63 13.28 -2.98
C PRO A 12 -16.34 11.92 -2.92
N ALA A 13 -17.51 11.81 -3.55
CA ALA A 13 -18.29 10.56 -3.54
C ALA A 13 -17.50 9.36 -4.10
N VAL A 14 -16.70 9.57 -5.14
CA VAL A 14 -15.85 8.54 -5.76
C VAL A 14 -14.83 7.96 -4.78
N ASP A 15 -14.26 8.80 -3.92
CA ASP A 15 -13.29 8.38 -2.91
C ASP A 15 -13.96 7.51 -1.84
N ARG A 16 -15.18 7.87 -1.41
CA ARG A 16 -15.96 7.06 -0.46
C ARG A 16 -16.33 5.69 -1.03
N VAL A 17 -16.68 5.61 -2.31
CA VAL A 17 -17.00 4.34 -2.97
C VAL A 17 -15.80 3.40 -2.93
N PHE A 18 -14.60 3.91 -3.25
CA PHE A 18 -13.39 3.08 -3.18
C PHE A 18 -13.09 2.60 -1.75
N LEU A 19 -13.23 3.46 -0.74
CA LEU A 19 -13.03 3.07 0.66
C LEU A 19 -14.01 1.97 1.11
N ASN A 20 -15.24 1.95 0.57
CA ASN A 20 -16.18 0.86 0.82
C ASN A 20 -15.76 -0.44 0.12
N LYS A 21 -15.16 -0.36 -1.07
CA LYS A 21 -14.64 -1.57 -1.76
C LYS A 21 -13.56 -2.27 -0.93
N LEU A 22 -12.75 -1.54 -0.16
CA LEU A 22 -11.73 -2.12 0.72
C LEU A 22 -12.29 -3.06 1.81
N GLN A 23 -13.62 -3.08 2.04
CA GLN A 23 -14.23 -4.01 2.99
C GLN A 23 -14.24 -5.47 2.52
N ILE A 24 -13.95 -5.75 1.24
CA ILE A 24 -13.85 -7.13 0.75
C ILE A 24 -12.59 -7.84 1.25
N ILE A 25 -11.55 -7.09 1.61
CA ILE A 25 -10.26 -7.64 2.04
C ILE A 25 -10.39 -8.16 3.48
N ASP A 26 -9.95 -9.40 3.71
CA ASP A 26 -9.85 -9.97 5.06
C ASP A 26 -8.61 -9.43 5.79
N TRP A 27 -8.75 -8.24 6.37
CA TRP A 27 -7.69 -7.58 7.11
C TRP A 27 -7.18 -8.38 8.31
N LEU A 28 -8.02 -9.22 8.92
CA LEU A 28 -7.61 -10.02 10.07
C LEU A 28 -6.70 -11.16 9.63
N ALA A 29 -7.04 -11.82 8.53
CA ALA A 29 -6.18 -12.85 7.95
C ALA A 29 -4.81 -12.28 7.55
N ILE A 30 -4.77 -11.07 6.96
CA ILE A 30 -3.50 -10.39 6.64
C ILE A 30 -2.70 -10.08 7.90
N ILE A 31 -3.33 -9.59 8.97
CA ILE A 31 -2.65 -9.33 10.25
C ILE A 31 -2.07 -10.64 10.82
N HIS A 32 -2.84 -11.73 10.81
CA HIS A 32 -2.35 -13.02 11.29
C HIS A 32 -1.15 -13.50 10.47
N ASN A 33 -1.22 -13.44 9.15
CA ASN A 33 -0.12 -13.83 8.27
C ASN A 33 1.12 -12.97 8.52
N LEU A 34 0.97 -11.64 8.56
CA LEU A 34 2.04 -10.69 8.81
C LEU A 34 2.78 -10.99 10.12
N LEU A 35 2.04 -11.18 11.22
CA LEU A 35 2.61 -11.48 12.54
C LEU A 35 3.27 -12.87 12.63
N SER A 36 2.92 -13.80 11.74
CA SER A 36 3.51 -15.12 11.65
C SER A 36 4.70 -15.22 10.67
N SER A 37 4.96 -14.16 9.90
CA SER A 37 5.98 -14.15 8.84
C SER A 37 7.35 -13.65 9.32
N ASP A 38 8.42 -14.27 8.81
CA ASP A 38 9.81 -13.86 9.09
C ASP A 38 10.17 -12.50 8.44
N GLU A 39 9.49 -12.11 7.36
CA GLU A 39 9.76 -10.87 6.63
C GLU A 39 9.35 -9.60 7.40
N SER A 40 8.53 -9.75 8.43
CA SER A 40 7.96 -8.61 9.14
C SER A 40 8.91 -8.01 10.20
N ARG A 41 9.98 -8.70 10.64
CA ARG A 41 10.83 -8.27 11.78
C ARG A 41 9.98 -7.82 12.98
N GLU A 42 9.43 -8.79 13.71
CA GLU A 42 8.74 -8.60 15.00
C GLU A 42 7.79 -7.39 15.06
N PHE A 43 6.82 -7.33 14.15
CA PHE A 43 5.67 -6.44 14.37
C PHE A 43 4.99 -6.82 15.69
N THR A 44 4.83 -5.86 16.59
CA THR A 44 3.78 -5.95 17.60
C THR A 44 2.41 -5.85 16.90
N PHE A 45 1.36 -6.37 17.54
CA PHE A 45 0.00 -6.23 17.03
C PHE A 45 -0.39 -4.76 16.75
N ALA A 46 0.05 -3.83 17.61
CA ALA A 46 -0.19 -2.40 17.42
C ALA A 46 0.51 -1.85 16.16
N GLN A 47 1.76 -2.26 15.90
CA GLN A 47 2.46 -1.91 14.67
C GLN A 47 1.75 -2.52 13.46
N ALA A 48 1.30 -3.77 13.53
CA ALA A 48 0.61 -4.43 12.42
C ALA A 48 -0.70 -3.70 12.06
N VAL A 49 -1.45 -3.26 13.07
CA VAL A 49 -2.65 -2.43 12.87
C VAL A 49 -2.30 -1.12 12.16
N LEU A 50 -1.24 -0.42 12.58
CA LEU A 50 -0.79 0.82 11.93
C LEU A 50 -0.32 0.59 10.49
N ALA A 51 0.40 -0.50 10.24
CA ALA A 51 0.85 -0.90 8.91
C ALA A 51 -0.33 -1.13 7.96
N ILE A 52 -1.38 -1.81 8.43
CA ILE A 52 -2.62 -2.01 7.69
C ILE A 52 -3.28 -0.66 7.35
N LEU A 53 -3.29 0.30 8.27
CA LEU A 53 -3.81 1.64 7.96
C LEU A 53 -3.03 2.29 6.82
N ARG A 54 -1.70 2.23 6.89
CA ARG A 54 -0.80 2.81 5.89
C ARG A 54 -0.95 2.12 4.53
N TYR A 55 -1.14 0.81 4.53
CA TYR A 55 -1.41 0.05 3.32
C TYR A 55 -2.78 0.39 2.71
N GLN A 56 -3.83 0.60 3.51
CA GLN A 56 -5.12 1.09 2.99
C GLN A 56 -5.01 2.48 2.36
N LEU A 57 -4.24 3.39 2.99
CA LEU A 57 -3.93 4.71 2.40
C LEU A 57 -3.11 4.57 1.11
N PHE A 58 -2.17 3.63 1.06
CA PHE A 58 -1.40 3.32 -0.14
C PHE A 58 -2.30 2.86 -1.29
N LEU A 59 -3.21 1.90 -1.05
CA LEU A 59 -4.18 1.43 -2.06
C LEU A 59 -5.08 2.56 -2.56
N PHE A 60 -5.47 3.49 -1.68
CA PHE A 60 -6.19 4.69 -2.09
C PHE A 60 -5.39 5.56 -3.07
N LEU A 61 -4.09 5.79 -2.79
CA LEU A 61 -3.22 6.54 -3.71
C LEU A 61 -3.06 5.81 -5.04
N VAL A 62 -2.85 4.49 -5.04
CA VAL A 62 -2.79 3.67 -6.26
C VAL A 62 -4.06 3.86 -7.11
N ARG A 63 -5.24 3.87 -6.47
CA ARG A 63 -6.50 4.12 -7.19
C ARG A 63 -6.60 5.54 -7.74
N LYS A 64 -6.16 6.53 -6.96
CA LYS A 64 -6.29 7.96 -7.27
C LYS A 64 -5.31 8.42 -8.35
N TYR A 65 -4.12 7.82 -8.41
CA TYR A 65 -3.05 8.17 -9.33
C TYR A 65 -2.65 6.96 -10.20
N PRO A 66 -3.53 6.49 -11.10
CA PRO A 66 -3.37 5.21 -11.79
C PRO A 66 -2.18 5.12 -12.74
N GLN A 67 -1.59 6.25 -13.14
CA GLN A 67 -0.42 6.30 -14.03
C GLN A 67 0.91 6.38 -13.26
N MET A 68 0.85 6.47 -11.93
CA MET A 68 2.05 6.58 -11.10
C MET A 68 2.50 5.20 -10.67
N ARG A 69 3.75 4.86 -10.97
CA ARG A 69 4.48 3.83 -10.22
C ARG A 69 4.73 4.33 -8.80
N MET A 70 4.50 3.46 -7.81
CA MET A 70 4.66 3.83 -6.41
C MET A 70 5.70 2.93 -5.75
N VAL A 71 6.57 3.53 -4.95
CA VAL A 71 7.53 2.80 -4.11
C VAL A 71 6.98 2.81 -2.69
N PRO A 72 6.57 1.66 -2.13
CA PRO A 72 6.07 1.60 -0.76
C PRO A 72 7.22 1.78 0.24
N SER A 73 6.86 2.05 1.49
CA SER A 73 7.79 1.90 2.61
C SER A 73 7.90 0.40 2.95
N GLN A 74 8.97 -0.02 3.64
CA GLN A 74 9.14 -1.42 4.05
C GLN A 74 7.95 -1.98 4.83
N GLU A 75 7.31 -1.17 5.68
CA GLU A 75 6.11 -1.57 6.41
C GLU A 75 4.91 -1.81 5.49
N ILE A 76 4.70 -0.94 4.50
CA ILE A 76 3.63 -1.09 3.51
C ILE A 76 3.88 -2.32 2.62
N ASP A 77 5.14 -2.56 2.24
CA ASP A 77 5.56 -3.71 1.45
C ASP A 77 5.36 -5.04 2.19
N ALA A 78 5.66 -5.10 3.48
CA ALA A 78 5.40 -6.28 4.30
C ALA A 78 3.90 -6.64 4.35
N VAL A 79 3.02 -5.62 4.48
CA VAL A 79 1.56 -5.85 4.41
C VAL A 79 1.12 -6.29 3.02
N LEU A 80 1.73 -5.74 1.96
CA LEU A 80 1.45 -6.15 0.59
C LEU A 80 1.82 -7.61 0.34
N HIS A 81 2.99 -8.06 0.81
CA HIS A 81 3.39 -9.47 0.73
C HIS A 81 2.41 -10.36 1.50
N ALA A 82 2.03 -9.98 2.73
CA ALA A 82 1.03 -10.72 3.51
C ALA A 82 -0.33 -10.77 2.81
N HIS A 83 -0.74 -9.68 2.15
CA HIS A 83 -1.97 -9.63 1.37
C HIS A 83 -1.92 -10.59 0.16
N ILE A 84 -0.84 -10.56 -0.62
CA ILE A 84 -0.63 -11.46 -1.76
C ILE A 84 -0.63 -12.93 -1.31
N ALA A 85 -0.01 -13.23 -0.16
CA ALA A 85 0.10 -14.58 0.37
C ALA A 85 -1.21 -15.11 0.99
N THR A 86 -2.10 -14.21 1.45
CA THR A 86 -3.31 -14.58 2.20
C THR A 86 -4.57 -14.60 1.34
N ALA A 87 -4.65 -13.72 0.34
CA ALA A 87 -5.84 -13.60 -0.49
C ALA A 87 -6.12 -14.92 -1.22
N GLN A 88 -7.38 -15.38 -1.18
CA GLN A 88 -7.80 -16.56 -1.94
C GLN A 88 -7.57 -16.36 -3.44
N ASN A 89 -7.86 -15.15 -3.93
CA ASN A 89 -7.55 -14.72 -5.28
C ASN A 89 -7.20 -13.22 -5.32
N TYR A 90 -5.92 -12.92 -5.11
CA TYR A 90 -5.41 -11.55 -5.12
C TYR A 90 -5.72 -10.79 -6.43
N GLN A 91 -5.74 -11.48 -7.58
CA GLN A 91 -6.02 -10.85 -8.87
C GLN A 91 -7.50 -10.45 -9.00
N GLU A 92 -8.43 -11.28 -8.53
CA GLU A 92 -9.85 -10.92 -8.52
C GLU A 92 -10.15 -9.76 -7.57
N GLU A 93 -9.49 -9.73 -6.41
CA GLU A 93 -9.60 -8.58 -5.49
C GLU A 93 -9.05 -7.31 -6.14
N CYS A 94 -7.88 -7.38 -6.79
CA CYS A 94 -7.33 -6.25 -7.56
C CYS A 94 -8.29 -5.79 -8.65
N GLN A 95 -8.87 -6.72 -9.41
CA GLN A 95 -9.85 -6.40 -10.45
C GLN A 95 -11.07 -5.69 -9.87
N TYR A 96 -11.60 -6.15 -8.74
CA TYR A 96 -12.73 -5.49 -8.08
C TYR A 96 -12.38 -4.10 -7.56
N LEU A 97 -11.20 -3.94 -6.95
CA LEU A 97 -10.74 -2.70 -6.34
C LEU A 97 -10.39 -1.63 -7.38
N PHE A 98 -9.67 -2.04 -8.42
CA PHE A 98 -9.00 -1.14 -9.36
C PHE A 98 -9.49 -1.24 -10.79
N ASP A 99 -10.34 -2.20 -11.16
CA ASP A 99 -10.65 -2.50 -12.56
C ASP A 99 -9.36 -2.69 -13.38
N ALA A 100 -8.35 -3.31 -12.75
CA ALA A 100 -6.98 -3.45 -13.23
C ALA A 100 -6.19 -4.43 -12.35
N SER A 101 -5.09 -4.96 -12.86
CA SER A 101 -4.11 -5.68 -12.05
C SER A 101 -3.22 -4.71 -11.27
N LEU A 102 -2.82 -5.12 -10.06
CA LEU A 102 -1.79 -4.45 -9.28
C LEU A 102 -0.53 -5.31 -9.26
N VAL A 103 0.50 -4.87 -9.99
CA VAL A 103 1.75 -5.62 -10.16
C VAL A 103 2.78 -5.12 -9.15
N HIS A 104 3.30 -6.04 -8.34
CA HIS A 104 4.47 -5.83 -7.49
C HIS A 104 5.72 -6.32 -8.21
N SER A 105 6.73 -5.45 -8.30
CA SER A 105 7.99 -5.73 -8.98
C SER A 105 9.15 -5.56 -8.00
N PRO A 106 9.83 -6.64 -7.59
CA PRO A 106 10.95 -6.56 -6.65
C PRO A 106 12.26 -6.11 -7.33
N GLY A 107 13.20 -5.65 -6.52
CA GLY A 107 14.57 -5.34 -6.92
C GLY A 107 14.75 -3.97 -7.57
N LEU A 108 13.82 -3.03 -7.38
CA LEU A 108 14.03 -1.63 -7.74
C LEU A 108 15.03 -0.99 -6.76
N GLY A 109 16.00 -0.25 -7.29
CA GLY A 109 17.05 0.42 -6.51
C GLY A 109 18.27 -0.44 -6.19
N THR A 110 18.37 -1.66 -6.72
CA THR A 110 19.47 -2.61 -6.46
C THR A 110 20.42 -2.79 -7.64
N ARG A 111 20.13 -2.24 -8.82
CA ARG A 111 20.81 -2.52 -10.09
C ARG A 111 21.89 -1.49 -10.45
N GLY A 112 22.45 -0.83 -9.45
CA GLY A 112 23.47 0.22 -9.61
C GLY A 112 22.95 1.63 -9.34
N GLU A 113 23.82 2.63 -9.54
CA GLU A 113 23.57 4.00 -9.06
C GLU A 113 22.40 4.70 -9.80
N ALA A 114 22.24 4.50 -11.10
CA ALA A 114 21.15 5.10 -11.86
C ALA A 114 19.77 4.59 -11.37
N ASP A 115 19.64 3.28 -11.21
CA ASP A 115 18.44 2.61 -10.67
C ASP A 115 18.15 3.07 -9.23
N ARG A 116 19.20 3.23 -8.41
CA ARG A 116 19.09 3.78 -7.05
C ARG A 116 18.56 5.22 -7.03
N GLN A 117 19.01 6.07 -7.95
CA GLN A 117 18.52 7.45 -8.04
C GLN A 117 17.06 7.51 -8.47
N GLU A 118 16.67 6.69 -9.46
CA GLU A 118 15.29 6.57 -9.90
C GLU A 118 14.36 6.09 -8.78
N TRP A 119 14.80 5.08 -8.04
CA TRP A 119 14.12 4.57 -6.85
C TRP A 119 13.93 5.65 -5.77
N LEU A 120 14.98 6.41 -5.43
CA LEU A 120 14.91 7.49 -4.45
C LEU A 120 13.90 8.58 -4.88
N LEU A 121 13.90 8.95 -6.16
CA LEU A 121 12.97 9.93 -6.71
C LEU A 121 11.52 9.41 -6.65
N ALA A 122 11.29 8.15 -7.04
CA ALA A 122 9.97 7.54 -7.01
C ALA A 122 9.42 7.38 -5.58
N PHE A 123 10.27 7.04 -4.61
CA PHE A 123 9.90 7.01 -3.20
C PHE A 123 9.57 8.39 -2.66
N ALA A 124 10.38 9.41 -3.00
CA ALA A 124 10.11 10.79 -2.61
C ALA A 124 8.78 11.30 -3.19
N GLN A 125 8.44 10.92 -4.42
CA GLN A 125 7.14 11.21 -5.02
C GLN A 125 6.00 10.51 -4.29
N THR A 126 6.15 9.22 -3.97
CA THR A 126 5.14 8.47 -3.21
C THR A 126 4.88 9.13 -1.84
N ARG A 127 5.93 9.52 -1.12
CA ARG A 127 5.82 10.23 0.16
C ARG A 127 5.11 11.58 0.02
N LYS A 128 5.43 12.37 -1.02
CA LYS A 128 4.72 13.64 -1.30
C LYS A 128 3.23 13.43 -1.53
N LEU A 129 2.82 12.33 -2.18
CA LEU A 129 1.41 12.00 -2.37
C LEU A 129 0.71 11.66 -1.06
N PHE A 130 1.37 10.92 -0.15
CA PHE A 130 0.87 10.69 1.21
C PHE A 130 0.67 12.02 1.96
N GLU A 131 1.69 12.86 2.00
CA GLU A 131 1.65 14.13 2.71
C GLU A 131 0.57 15.06 2.16
N HIS A 132 0.46 15.14 0.84
CA HIS A 132 -0.54 15.96 0.16
C HIS A 132 -1.98 15.50 0.44
N ASN A 133 -2.22 14.18 0.50
CA ASN A 133 -3.59 13.64 0.64
C ASN A 133 -4.02 13.45 2.11
N PHE A 134 -3.08 13.17 3.00
CA PHE A 134 -3.39 12.72 4.37
C PHE A 134 -2.65 13.51 5.47
N GLY A 135 -1.65 14.31 5.12
CA GLY A 135 -0.83 15.08 6.06
C GLY A 135 0.52 14.45 6.36
N GLN A 136 1.39 15.22 7.03
CA GLN A 136 2.77 14.85 7.32
C GLN A 136 2.88 13.60 8.22
N GLY A 137 3.86 12.74 7.93
CA GLY A 137 4.16 11.53 8.71
C GLY A 137 3.21 10.35 8.49
N THR A 138 2.19 10.49 7.63
CA THR A 138 1.18 9.45 7.42
C THR A 138 1.72 8.17 6.77
N MET A 139 2.77 8.25 5.96
CA MET A 139 3.44 7.08 5.37
C MET A 139 4.26 6.28 6.41
N GLY A 140 4.44 6.80 7.63
CA GLY A 140 5.36 6.26 8.62
C GLY A 140 6.81 6.65 8.36
N TYR A 141 7.72 6.07 9.16
CA TYR A 141 9.14 6.41 9.19
C TYR A 141 10.05 5.31 8.65
N SER A 142 9.49 4.16 8.24
CA SER A 142 10.30 3.09 7.64
C SER A 142 10.89 3.56 6.31
N VAL A 143 12.08 3.03 6.00
CA VAL A 143 12.76 3.32 4.74
C VAL A 143 11.97 2.76 3.55
N ALA A 144 12.33 3.19 2.35
CA ALA A 144 11.77 2.67 1.11
C ALA A 144 12.03 1.15 0.99
N ALA A 145 11.03 0.42 0.50
CA ALA A 145 11.22 -0.95 0.06
C ALA A 145 11.94 -0.98 -1.29
N CYS A 146 12.72 -2.03 -1.56
CA CYS A 146 13.39 -2.21 -2.85
C CYS A 146 12.44 -2.85 -3.88
N CYS A 147 11.28 -2.23 -4.09
CA CYS A 147 10.25 -2.68 -5.02
C CYS A 147 9.48 -1.49 -5.59
N GLU A 148 8.65 -1.77 -6.58
CA GLU A 148 7.61 -0.86 -7.03
C GLU A 148 6.27 -1.57 -7.20
N VAL A 149 5.22 -0.77 -7.15
CA VAL A 149 3.85 -1.19 -7.39
C VAL A 149 3.30 -0.36 -8.54
N LEU A 150 2.79 -1.05 -9.56
CA LEU A 150 2.20 -0.44 -10.74
C LEU A 150 0.80 -1.00 -10.99
N ARG A 151 -0.14 -0.11 -11.28
CA ARG A 151 -1.47 -0.50 -11.78
C ARG A 151 -1.38 -0.72 -13.29
N VAL A 152 -1.76 -1.90 -13.75
CA VAL A 152 -1.74 -2.28 -15.17
C VAL A 152 -3.18 -2.58 -15.62
N PRO A 153 -3.71 -1.88 -16.65
CA PRO A 153 -5.02 -2.21 -17.21
C PRO A 153 -5.09 -3.68 -17.66
N THR A 154 -6.21 -4.34 -17.36
CA THR A 154 -6.53 -5.68 -17.87
C THR A 154 -7.05 -5.65 -19.29
#